data_AF-A0A2E0H0T8-F1
#
_entry.id   AF-A0A2E0H0T8-F1
#
_cell.length_a   1.000
_cell.length_b   1.000
_cell.length_c   1.000
_cell.angle_alpha   90.00
_cell.angle_beta   90.00
_cell.angle_gamma   90.00
#
_symmetry.space_group_name_H-M   'P 1'
#
loop_
_entity.id
_entity.type
_entity.pdbx_description
1 polymer ?
#
loop_
_entity_poly.entity_id
_entity_poly.type
_entity_poly.pdbx_seq_one_letter_code
_entity_poly.pdbx_strand_id
1 'polypeptide(L)'
;MIEENIESNSHPADCAHCGGRMIPRSEEIICLMCGKTHYLPIKTLATIPRPEYREEVVRSLDKTLFKVKYRIKNRALLSSVPEKGSGTVQPYASCVRISGPIRTLTSAHARENLKKGFYRATGLRLRDLEDVLS
;
A
#
# COMPACT_ATOMS: atom_id res chain seq x y z
N MET A 1 14.76 -26.87 -6.18
CA MET A 1 13.66 -26.43 -7.08
C MET A 1 12.39 -26.74 -6.32
N ILE A 2 11.71 -25.72 -5.80
CA ILE A 2 10.50 -25.90 -5.01
C ILE A 2 9.35 -25.74 -6.00
N GLU A 3 8.67 -26.86 -6.29
CA GLU A 3 7.45 -26.88 -7.09
C GLU A 3 6.34 -26.19 -6.27
N GLU A 4 5.92 -25.01 -6.69
CA GLU A 4 4.70 -24.39 -6.20
C GLU A 4 3.51 -25.21 -6.72
N ASN A 5 2.95 -26.03 -5.83
CA ASN A 5 1.64 -26.67 -6.02
C ASN A 5 0.57 -25.56 -6.08
N ILE A 6 0.35 -25.02 -7.27
CA ILE A 6 -0.83 -24.21 -7.56
C ILE A 6 -2.00 -25.19 -7.61
N GLU A 7 -2.80 -25.22 -6.54
CA GLU A 7 -4.13 -25.80 -6.57
C GLU A 7 -4.87 -25.24 -7.78
N SER A 8 -4.97 -26.08 -8.82
CA SER A 8 -5.72 -25.76 -10.02
C SER A 8 -7.18 -25.75 -9.63
N ASN A 9 -7.71 -24.55 -9.32
CA ASN A 9 -9.16 -24.31 -9.27
C ASN A 9 -9.73 -24.72 -10.63
N SER A 10 -10.20 -25.96 -10.72
CA SER A 10 -10.80 -26.55 -11.90
C SER A 10 -12.16 -25.90 -12.09
N HIS A 11 -12.20 -24.87 -12.93
CA HIS A 11 -13.46 -24.26 -13.31
C HIS A 11 -14.28 -25.28 -14.12
N PRO A 12 -15.60 -25.38 -13.87
CA PRO A 12 -16.43 -26.35 -14.56
C PRO A 12 -16.43 -26.08 -16.06
N ALA A 13 -16.08 -27.10 -16.86
CA ALA A 13 -16.01 -27.00 -18.31
C ALA A 13 -17.41 -26.77 -18.96
N ASP A 14 -18.45 -27.25 -18.27
CA ASP A 14 -19.83 -27.23 -18.76
C ASP A 14 -20.74 -26.40 -17.85
N CYS A 15 -21.70 -25.70 -18.47
CA CYS A 15 -22.65 -24.86 -17.78
C CYS A 15 -23.65 -25.73 -17.02
N ALA A 16 -23.72 -25.56 -15.69
CA ALA A 16 -24.69 -26.27 -14.84
C ALA A 16 -26.17 -26.02 -15.20
N HIS A 17 -26.47 -24.99 -16.00
CA HIS A 17 -27.85 -24.65 -16.39
C HIS A 17 -28.29 -25.32 -17.71
N CYS A 18 -27.41 -25.42 -18.71
CA CYS A 18 -27.79 -25.92 -20.04
C CYS A 18 -26.82 -26.95 -20.62
N GLY A 19 -25.79 -27.36 -19.88
CA GLY A 19 -24.72 -28.23 -20.37
C GLY A 19 -23.82 -27.58 -21.45
N GLY A 20 -24.04 -26.31 -21.77
CA GLY A 20 -23.27 -25.61 -22.80
C GLY A 20 -21.86 -25.27 -22.35
N ARG A 21 -20.93 -25.20 -23.31
CA ARG A 21 -19.52 -24.90 -23.03
C ARG A 21 -19.34 -23.56 -22.31
N MET A 22 -18.54 -23.58 -21.24
CA MET A 22 -18.14 -22.41 -20.47
C MET A 22 -16.81 -21.87 -21.01
N ILE A 23 -16.72 -20.56 -21.25
CA ILE A 23 -15.49 -19.91 -21.71
C ILE A 23 -15.01 -18.91 -20.65
N PRO A 24 -13.78 -19.06 -20.12
CA PRO A 24 -13.20 -18.07 -19.23
C PRO A 24 -12.78 -16.81 -19.99
N ARG A 25 -13.01 -15.66 -19.36
CA ARG A 25 -12.51 -14.33 -19.72
C ARG A 25 -11.75 -13.77 -18.52
N SER A 26 -11.18 -12.58 -18.66
CA SER A 26 -10.31 -11.93 -17.67
C SER A 26 -10.90 -11.88 -16.24
N GLU A 27 -12.21 -11.68 -16.12
CA GLU A 27 -12.90 -11.45 -14.84
C GLU A 27 -14.21 -12.24 -14.70
N GLU A 28 -14.56 -13.06 -15.69
CA GLU A 28 -15.83 -13.77 -15.74
C GLU A 28 -15.70 -15.08 -16.54
N ILE A 29 -16.61 -16.02 -16.32
CA ILE A 29 -16.79 -17.23 -17.13
C ILE A 29 -18.21 -17.19 -17.68
N ILE A 30 -18.35 -17.25 -19.00
CA ILE A 30 -19.65 -17.13 -19.67
C ILE A 30 -20.00 -18.41 -20.43
N CYS A 31 -21.25 -18.85 -20.33
CA CYS A 31 -21.78 -19.89 -21.21
C CYS A 31 -22.17 -19.28 -22.55
N LEU A 32 -21.57 -19.76 -23.65
CA LEU A 32 -21.91 -19.27 -24.99
C LEU A 32 -23.33 -19.66 -25.46
N MET A 33 -23.94 -20.67 -24.84
CA MET A 33 -25.24 -21.18 -25.26
C MET A 33 -26.41 -20.45 -24.60
N CYS A 34 -26.33 -20.18 -23.30
CA CYS A 34 -27.42 -19.54 -22.55
C CYS A 34 -27.08 -18.15 -22.00
N GLY A 35 -25.86 -17.66 -22.21
CA GLY A 35 -25.42 -16.35 -21.72
C GLY A 35 -25.22 -16.26 -20.20
N LYS A 36 -25.30 -17.39 -19.48
CA LYS A 36 -25.12 -17.39 -18.02
C LYS A 36 -23.67 -17.09 -17.67
N THR A 37 -23.48 -16.04 -16.87
CA THR A 37 -22.17 -15.54 -16.46
C THR A 37 -21.90 -15.88 -15.01
N HIS A 38 -20.72 -16.43 -14.74
CA HIS A 38 -20.14 -16.58 -13.42
C HIS A 38 -19.00 -15.59 -13.29
N TYR A 39 -19.20 -14.53 -12.52
CA TYR A 39 -18.11 -13.60 -12.23
C TYR A 39 -17.06 -14.32 -11.41
N LEU A 40 -15.81 -14.28 -11.90
CA LEU A 40 -14.70 -14.68 -11.06
C LEU A 40 -14.64 -13.68 -9.90
N PRO A 41 -14.33 -14.12 -8.68
CA PRO A 41 -14.10 -13.17 -7.60
C PRO A 41 -13.00 -12.20 -8.06
N ILE A 42 -13.40 -10.95 -8.36
CA ILE A 42 -12.49 -9.84 -8.55
C ILE A 42 -11.50 -9.93 -7.41
N LYS A 43 -10.19 -9.93 -7.71
CA LYS A 43 -9.10 -9.88 -6.74
C LYS A 43 -9.57 -9.04 -5.56
N THR A 44 -9.90 -9.73 -4.48
CA THR A 44 -10.79 -9.24 -3.44
C THR A 44 -10.23 -7.94 -2.86
N LEU A 45 -11.06 -7.17 -2.15
CA LEU A 45 -10.65 -6.02 -1.32
C LEU A 45 -9.34 -6.24 -0.51
N ALA A 46 -8.92 -7.49 -0.30
CA ALA A 46 -7.63 -7.90 0.27
C ALA A 46 -6.39 -7.48 -0.57
N THR A 47 -6.54 -7.29 -1.88
CA THR A 47 -5.48 -6.91 -2.83
C THR A 47 -5.37 -5.41 -3.05
N ILE A 48 -6.30 -4.62 -2.50
CA ILE A 48 -6.09 -3.17 -2.39
C ILE A 48 -4.84 -3.00 -1.53
N PRO A 49 -3.76 -2.37 -2.02
CA PRO A 49 -2.54 -2.18 -1.25
C PRO A 49 -2.90 -1.41 0.00
N ARG A 50 -3.09 -2.16 1.10
CA ARG A 50 -3.36 -1.56 2.38
C ARG A 50 -2.13 -0.76 2.73
N PRO A 51 -2.31 0.43 3.32
CA PRO A 51 -1.18 1.17 3.82
C PRO A 51 -0.34 0.33 4.78
N GLU A 52 0.86 -0.04 4.34
CA GLU A 52 1.82 -0.69 5.22
C GLU A 52 2.26 0.33 6.27
N TYR A 53 1.87 0.04 7.52
CA TYR A 53 2.48 0.69 8.67
C TYR A 53 3.86 0.09 8.85
N ARG A 54 4.88 0.96 8.89
CA ARG A 54 6.26 0.58 9.14
C ARG A 54 6.77 1.30 10.37
N GLU A 55 7.74 0.70 11.03
CA GLU A 55 8.43 1.30 12.18
C GLU A 55 9.93 1.34 11.88
N GLU A 56 10.53 2.51 12.01
CA GLU A 56 11.96 2.72 11.78
C GLU A 56 12.61 3.35 13.01
N VAL A 57 13.82 2.90 13.35
CA VAL A 57 14.65 3.55 14.36
C VAL A 57 15.49 4.61 13.66
N VAL A 58 15.14 5.86 13.88
CA VAL A 58 15.77 7.00 13.25
C VAL A 58 16.73 7.67 14.20
N ARG A 59 17.97 7.82 13.76
CA ARG A 59 18.95 8.69 14.40
C ARG A 59 18.80 10.11 13.85
N SER A 60 18.43 11.05 14.71
CA SER A 60 18.44 12.47 14.35
C SER A 60 19.88 12.95 14.11
N LEU A 61 20.03 14.12 13.47
CA LEU A 61 21.34 14.74 13.27
C LEU A 61 22.07 15.00 14.60
N ASP A 62 21.31 15.31 15.66
CA ASP A 62 21.80 15.49 17.03
C ASP A 62 22.09 14.16 17.74
N LYS A 63 22.27 13.07 16.97
CA LYS A 63 22.56 11.69 17.41
C LYS A 63 21.51 11.06 18.34
N THR A 64 20.37 11.72 18.52
CA THR A 64 19.27 11.24 19.37
C THR A 64 18.46 10.18 18.61
N LEU A 65 18.07 9.11 19.29
CA LEU A 65 17.34 8.00 18.68
C LEU A 65 15.85 8.14 18.92
N PHE A 66 15.07 7.98 17.85
CA PHE A 66 13.61 7.99 17.86
C PHE A 66 13.10 6.75 17.14
N LYS A 67 12.01 6.17 17.66
CA LYS A 67 11.26 5.14 16.95
C LYS A 67 10.06 5.81 16.29
N VAL A 68 10.02 5.79 14.97
CA VAL A 68 8.96 6.44 14.18
C VAL A 68 8.10 5.37 13.54
N LYS A 69 6.83 5.31 13.93
CA LYS A 69 5.79 4.55 13.24
C LYS A 69 5.18 5.44 12.18
N TYR A 70 5.18 5.00 10.94
CA TYR A 70 4.69 5.78 9.81
C TYR A 70 3.91 4.90 8.84
N ARG A 71 3.09 5.56 8.04
CA ARG A 71 2.35 4.96 6.94
C ARG A 71 2.91 5.50 5.64
N ILE A 72 3.34 4.63 4.74
CA ILE A 72 3.74 5.06 3.39
C ILE A 72 2.49 5.51 2.64
N LYS A 73 2.51 6.76 2.17
CA LYS A 73 1.47 7.36 1.36
C LYS A 73 2.04 7.54 -0.04
N ASN A 74 1.58 6.68 -0.96
CA ASN A 74 1.83 6.87 -2.37
C ASN A 74 0.62 7.59 -2.95
N ARG A 75 0.70 8.93 -3.11
CA ARG A 75 -0.45 9.71 -3.59
C ARG A 75 -0.89 9.28 -4.99
N ALA A 76 0.05 8.76 -5.79
CA ALA A 76 -0.18 8.25 -7.14
C ALA A 76 -1.09 7.00 -7.21
N LEU A 77 -1.22 6.22 -6.12
CA LEU A 77 -2.14 5.06 -6.07
C LEU A 77 -3.56 5.42 -5.62
N LEU A 78 -3.80 6.65 -5.15
CA LEU A 78 -5.11 7.12 -4.67
C LEU A 78 -5.81 8.06 -5.66
N SER A 79 -5.11 8.52 -6.70
CA SER A 79 -5.71 9.21 -7.85
C SER A 79 -5.88 8.21 -8.99
N SER A 80 -7.13 7.93 -9.37
CA SER A 80 -7.46 6.97 -10.43
C SER A 80 -6.93 7.34 -11.81
N VAL A 81 -6.48 8.58 -12.03
CA VAL A 81 -5.79 9.01 -13.25
C VAL A 81 -4.79 10.11 -12.89
N PRO A 82 -3.48 9.96 -13.15
CA PRO A 82 -2.56 11.09 -13.09
C PRO A 82 -2.91 12.07 -14.21
N GLU A 83 -3.26 13.30 -13.88
CA GLU A 83 -3.45 14.36 -14.87
C GLU A 83 -2.14 14.55 -15.65
N LYS A 84 -2.24 14.58 -16.98
CA LYS A 84 -1.09 14.74 -17.88
C LYS A 84 -0.42 16.08 -17.60
N GLY A 85 0.82 16.07 -17.10
CA GLY A 85 1.54 17.28 -16.63
C GLY A 85 1.59 17.44 -15.11
N SER A 86 0.88 16.61 -14.33
CA SER A 86 1.11 16.51 -12.89
C SER A 86 2.45 15.83 -12.65
N GLY A 87 3.39 16.55 -12.06
CA GLY A 87 4.72 16.01 -11.73
C GLY A 87 4.58 14.72 -10.92
N THR A 88 5.50 13.77 -11.10
CA THR A 88 5.55 12.52 -10.34
C THR A 88 5.59 12.85 -8.84
N VAL A 89 4.45 12.73 -8.15
CA VAL A 89 4.38 12.98 -6.71
C VAL A 89 5.10 11.85 -6.02
N GLN A 90 6.32 12.12 -5.56
CA GLN A 90 7.15 11.16 -4.85
C GLN A 90 6.39 10.63 -3.60
N PRO A 91 6.51 9.33 -3.30
CA PRO A 91 5.92 8.77 -2.08
C PRO A 91 6.48 9.45 -0.84
N TYR A 92 5.66 9.59 0.19
CA TYR A 92 6.05 10.15 1.48
C TYR A 92 5.59 9.28 2.64
N ALA A 93 6.19 9.47 3.81
CA ALA A 93 5.83 8.81 5.06
C ALA A 93 4.96 9.75 5.90
N SER A 94 3.73 9.35 6.20
CA SER A 94 2.86 10.05 7.17
C SER A 94 3.15 9.51 8.56
N CYS A 95 3.57 10.37 9.49
CA CYS A 95 3.86 9.99 10.87
C CYS A 95 2.57 9.56 11.57
N VAL A 96 2.62 8.45 12.29
CA VAL A 96 1.47 7.88 13.03
C VAL A 96 1.73 7.92 14.52
N ARG A 97 2.97 7.58 14.92
CA ARG A 97 3.40 7.61 16.30
C ARG A 97 4.90 7.80 16.36
N ILE A 98 5.36 8.54 17.36
CA ILE A 98 6.78 8.64 17.69
C ILE A 98 7.01 8.14 19.12
N SER A 99 8.18 7.57 19.37
CA SER A 99 8.63 7.15 20.69
C SER A 99 10.11 7.48 20.86
N GLY A 100 10.55 7.72 22.09
CA GLY A 100 11.89 8.20 22.41
C GLY A 100 11.85 9.48 23.26
N PRO A 101 12.92 10.28 23.27
CA PRO A 101 12.99 11.50 24.06
C PRO A 101 12.21 12.64 23.39
N ILE A 102 10.90 12.47 23.23
CA ILE A 102 10.00 13.39 22.49
C ILE A 102 10.06 14.82 23.05
N ARG A 103 10.36 14.98 24.34
CA ARG A 103 10.55 16.27 25.01
C ARG A 103 11.67 17.13 24.38
N THR A 104 12.58 16.55 23.60
CA THR A 104 13.61 17.31 22.87
C THR A 104 13.12 17.88 21.54
N LEU A 105 11.93 17.50 21.07
CA LEU A 105 11.31 17.95 19.82
C LEU A 105 10.41 19.20 19.99
N THR A 106 10.71 20.04 20.98
CA THR A 106 9.92 21.25 21.28
C THR A 106 10.10 22.33 20.22
N SER A 107 11.31 22.47 19.67
CA SER A 107 11.63 23.48 18.65
C SER A 107 11.39 22.99 17.23
N ALA A 108 11.06 23.91 16.32
CA ALA A 108 10.95 23.63 14.88
C ALA A 108 12.27 23.06 14.31
N HIS A 109 13.41 23.54 14.81
CA HIS A 109 14.73 23.06 14.40
C HIS A 109 14.94 21.58 14.75
N ALA A 110 14.61 21.16 15.97
CA ALA A 110 14.74 19.77 16.40
C ALA A 110 13.84 18.82 15.59
N ARG A 111 12.61 19.26 15.28
CA ARG A 111 11.68 18.51 14.40
C ARG A 111 12.24 18.35 12.99
N GLU A 112 12.83 19.41 12.44
CA GLU A 112 13.47 19.36 11.12
C GLU A 112 14.71 18.44 11.11
N ASN A 113 15.51 18.44 12.17
CA ASN A 113 16.64 17.51 12.31
C ASN A 113 16.20 16.04 12.33
N LEU A 114 15.07 15.74 12.98
CA LEU A 114 14.47 14.41 12.92
C LEU A 114 13.97 14.07 11.51
N LYS A 115 13.26 14.99 10.83
CA LYS A 115 12.78 14.79 9.45
C LYS A 115 13.94 14.48 8.49
N LYS A 116 15.05 15.21 8.61
CA LYS A 116 16.28 14.94 7.84
C LYS A 116 16.91 13.59 8.16
N GLY A 117 16.98 13.23 9.45
CA GLY A 117 17.43 11.90 9.87
C GLY A 117 16.56 10.78 9.30
N PHE A 118 15.24 10.96 9.33
CA PHE A 118 14.27 10.00 8.79
C PHE A 118 14.44 9.82 7.29
N TYR A 119 14.62 10.92 6.55
CA TYR A 119 14.88 10.87 5.11
C TYR A 119 16.17 10.13 4.78
N ARG A 120 17.25 10.33 5.56
CA ARG A 120 18.51 9.60 5.39
C ARG A 120 18.36 8.09 5.62
N ALA A 121 17.50 7.69 6.56
CA ALA A 121 17.29 6.28 6.89
C ALA A 121 16.38 5.56 5.87
N THR A 122 15.35 6.24 5.38
CA THR A 122 14.24 5.60 4.63
C THR A 122 14.11 6.04 3.17
N GLY A 123 14.76 7.14 2.78
CA GLY A 123 14.54 7.81 1.48
C GLY A 123 13.17 8.50 1.35
N LEU A 124 12.35 8.53 2.42
CA LEU A 124 11.01 9.08 2.40
C LEU A 124 10.94 10.39 3.19
N ARG A 125 10.14 11.35 2.70
CA ARG A 125 9.85 12.59 3.45
C ARG A 125 8.85 12.29 4.56
N LEU A 126 9.15 12.69 5.79
CA LEU A 126 8.25 12.52 6.93
C LEU A 126 7.28 13.73 7.04
N ARG A 127 5.97 13.44 7.09
CA ARG A 127 4.87 14.41 7.26
C ARG A 127 4.06 14.13 8.52
N ASP A 128 3.18 15.06 8.88
CA ASP A 128 2.21 14.94 9.98
C ASP A 128 2.87 14.71 11.35
N LEU A 129 4.16 15.07 11.48
CA LEU A 129 4.92 14.92 12.72
C LEU A 129 4.38 15.90 13.77
N GLU A 130 4.06 17.12 13.36
CA GLU A 130 3.51 18.18 14.21
C GLU A 130 2.18 17.77 14.85
N ASP A 131 1.31 17.10 14.10
CA ASP A 131 0.01 16.62 14.59
C ASP A 131 0.18 15.52 15.65
N VAL A 132 1.21 14.67 15.49
CA VAL A 132 1.54 13.61 16.45
C VAL A 132 2.22 14.14 17.72
N LEU A 133 2.82 15.33 17.66
CA LEU A 133 3.53 15.97 18.78
C LEU A 133 2.66 16.95 19.58
N SER A 134 1.47 17.29 19.07
CA SER A 134 0.50 18.19 19.71
C SER A 134 -0.29 17.46 20.80
#